data_AF-A0A1F4XQM6-F1
#
_entry.id   AF-A0A1F4XQM6-F1
#
_cell.length_a   1.000
_cell.length_b   1.000
_cell.length_c   1.000
_cell.angle_alpha   90.00
_cell.angle_beta   90.00
_cell.angle_gamma   90.00
#
_symmetry.space_group_name_H-M   'P 1'
#
loop_
_entity.id
_entity.type
_entity.pdbx_description
1 polymer ?
#
loop_
_entity_poly.entity_id
_entity_poly.type
_entity_poly.pdbx_seq_one_letter_code
_entity_poly.pdbx_strand_id
1 'polypeptide(L)'
;MADDEVRAAAIEFAKRNKMRIARELTDLKTFTLSEHPISVFMAGSPGAGKTEYSKSLISLLEEEGGRRVIRIDGDEVRSLIPGYTGKNSHLFQGAISLIVEKVHDLALHQNQNFVLDGTSSRYEKAVDNINRSLKKNRPAFVFYVYQRPELAWKFTQARETVDGRSV
;
A
#
# COMPACT_ATOMS: atom_id res chain seq x y z
N MET A 1 11.28 -15.01 -21.20
CA MET A 1 11.31 -13.54 -21.23
C MET A 1 12.48 -13.10 -20.38
N ALA A 2 13.29 -12.18 -20.87
CA ALA A 2 14.33 -11.58 -20.05
C ALA A 2 13.71 -10.73 -18.92
N ASP A 3 14.39 -10.60 -17.79
CA ASP A 3 13.89 -9.81 -16.64
C ASP A 3 13.51 -8.38 -17.02
N ASP A 4 14.23 -7.78 -17.98
CA ASP A 4 13.95 -6.45 -18.50
C ASP A 4 12.64 -6.38 -19.31
N GLU A 5 12.30 -7.44 -20.06
CA GLU A 5 11.02 -7.53 -20.77
C GLU A 5 9.86 -7.60 -19.78
N VAL A 6 10.02 -8.37 -18.70
CA VAL A 6 9.02 -8.48 -17.64
C VAL A 6 8.83 -7.14 -16.93
N ARG A 7 9.93 -6.45 -16.58
CA ARG A 7 9.89 -5.10 -15.99
C ARG A 7 9.17 -4.12 -16.92
N ALA A 8 9.54 -4.10 -18.21
CA ALA A 8 8.95 -3.20 -19.19
C ALA A 8 7.44 -3.45 -19.37
N ALA A 9 7.03 -4.71 -19.51
CA ALA A 9 5.63 -5.10 -19.62
C ALA A 9 4.83 -4.72 -18.37
N ALA A 10 5.38 -4.92 -17.17
CA ALA A 10 4.73 -4.53 -15.91
C ALA A 10 4.54 -3.00 -15.83
N ILE A 11 5.55 -2.21 -16.22
CA ILE A 11 5.45 -0.75 -16.26
C ILE A 11 4.43 -0.29 -17.28
N GLU A 12 4.41 -0.89 -18.47
CA GLU A 12 3.45 -0.56 -19.52
C GLU A 12 2.01 -0.89 -19.07
N PHE A 13 1.81 -2.06 -18.46
CA PHE A 13 0.54 -2.42 -17.85
C PHE A 13 0.09 -1.38 -16.82
N ALA A 14 0.97 -1.00 -15.90
CA ALA A 14 0.66 0.01 -14.88
C ALA A 14 0.31 1.36 -15.51
N LYS A 15 1.06 1.83 -16.52
CA LYS A 15 0.76 3.08 -17.22
C LYS A 15 -0.63 3.06 -17.86
N ARG A 16 -0.99 1.96 -18.52
CA ARG A 16 -2.30 1.77 -19.18
C ARG A 16 -3.46 1.59 -18.20
N ASN A 17 -3.22 0.96 -17.04
CA ASN A 17 -4.29 0.52 -16.14
C ASN A 17 -4.40 1.27 -14.80
N LYS A 18 -3.39 2.04 -14.38
CA LYS A 18 -3.36 2.68 -13.04
C LYS A 18 -4.61 3.50 -12.71
N MET A 19 -5.20 4.18 -13.70
CA MET A 19 -6.43 4.94 -13.50
C MET A 19 -7.64 4.05 -13.24
N ARG A 20 -7.77 2.95 -13.99
CA ARG A 20 -8.85 1.96 -13.81
C ARG A 20 -8.73 1.30 -12.44
N ILE A 21 -7.55 0.77 -12.13
CA ILE A 21 -7.27 0.09 -10.84
C ILE A 21 -7.49 1.06 -9.68
N ALA A 22 -7.02 2.30 -9.78
CA ALA A 22 -7.26 3.29 -8.72
C ALA A 22 -8.75 3.56 -8.50
N ARG A 23 -9.55 3.71 -9.56
CA ARG A 23 -11.00 3.91 -9.43
C ARG A 23 -11.70 2.71 -8.79
N GLU A 24 -11.26 1.49 -9.08
CA GLU A 24 -11.79 0.28 -8.45
C GLU A 24 -11.43 0.23 -6.96
N LEU A 25 -10.18 0.55 -6.62
CA LEU A 25 -9.70 0.54 -5.22
C LEU A 25 -10.17 1.75 -4.40
N THR A 26 -10.76 2.77 -5.03
CA THR A 26 -11.31 3.96 -4.37
C THR A 26 -12.78 4.21 -4.75
N ASP A 27 -13.53 3.17 -5.11
CA ASP A 27 -14.94 3.31 -5.52
C ASP A 27 -15.77 3.99 -4.41
N LEU A 28 -16.41 5.11 -4.74
CA LEU A 28 -17.24 5.91 -3.84
C LEU A 28 -18.45 5.15 -3.31
N LYS A 29 -18.90 4.09 -4.01
CA LYS A 29 -19.97 3.22 -3.53
C LYS A 29 -19.55 2.38 -2.33
N THR A 30 -18.25 2.06 -2.22
CA THR A 30 -17.70 1.26 -1.12
C THR A 30 -17.01 2.14 -0.09
N PHE A 31 -16.15 3.05 -0.55
CA PHE A 31 -15.39 3.98 0.28
C PHE A 31 -16.01 5.36 0.14
N THR A 32 -16.93 5.71 1.03
CA THR A 32 -17.58 7.01 0.97
C THR A 32 -16.62 8.14 1.36
N LEU A 33 -16.87 9.34 0.85
CA LEU A 33 -16.16 10.53 1.27
C LEU A 33 -16.43 10.82 2.77
N SER A 34 -15.45 11.41 3.44
CA SER A 34 -15.55 11.84 4.83
C SER A 34 -15.35 13.35 4.92
N GLU A 35 -16.17 14.02 5.73
CA GLU A 35 -16.02 15.45 6.05
C GLU A 35 -14.75 15.71 6.86
N HIS A 36 -14.32 14.73 7.65
CA HIS A 36 -13.09 14.76 8.45
C HIS A 36 -12.24 13.54 8.12
N PRO A 37 -11.58 13.52 6.95
CA PRO A 37 -10.95 12.31 6.46
C PRO A 37 -9.58 12.12 7.10
N ILE A 38 -9.27 10.91 7.55
CA ILE A 38 -7.99 10.59 8.20
C ILE A 38 -6.99 9.98 7.23
N SER A 39 -5.71 10.23 7.46
CA SER A 39 -4.60 9.63 6.72
C SER A 39 -3.70 8.88 7.67
N VAL A 40 -3.52 7.58 7.44
CA VAL A 40 -2.64 6.74 8.24
C VAL A 40 -1.51 6.21 7.38
N PHE A 41 -0.29 6.27 7.90
CA PHE A 41 0.92 5.76 7.25
C PHE A 41 1.57 4.71 8.14
N MET A 42 1.75 3.51 7.62
CA MET A 42 2.48 2.46 8.31
C MET A 42 3.99 2.60 8.08
N ALA A 43 4.77 2.22 9.09
CA ALA A 43 6.22 2.14 9.03
C ALA A 43 6.71 0.92 9.80
N GLY A 44 7.86 0.39 9.41
CA GLY A 44 8.45 -0.79 10.04
C GLY A 44 9.06 -1.77 9.05
N SER A 45 9.98 -2.61 9.52
CA SER A 45 10.68 -3.58 8.70
C SER A 45 9.73 -4.64 8.11
N PRO A 46 10.10 -5.32 7.01
CA PRO A 46 9.48 -6.59 6.64
C PRO A 46 9.42 -7.55 7.84
N GLY A 47 8.35 -8.33 7.95
CA GLY A 47 8.14 -9.25 9.07
C GLY A 47 7.81 -8.60 10.42
N ALA A 48 7.66 -7.27 10.50
CA ALA A 48 7.35 -6.60 11.77
C ALA A 48 5.90 -6.77 12.24
N GLY A 49 4.99 -7.28 11.40
CA GLY A 49 3.56 -7.39 11.72
C GLY A 49 2.70 -6.19 11.31
N LYS A 50 3.19 -5.35 10.37
CA LYS A 50 2.46 -4.17 9.89
C LYS A 50 1.13 -4.52 9.25
N THR A 51 1.09 -5.60 8.47
CA THR A 51 -0.11 -6.03 7.74
C THR A 51 -1.23 -6.39 8.70
N GLU A 52 -0.92 -7.18 9.73
CA GLU A 52 -1.83 -7.58 10.79
C GLU A 52 -2.33 -6.36 11.55
N TYR A 53 -1.41 -5.48 11.97
CA TYR A 53 -1.78 -4.24 12.66
C TYR A 53 -2.67 -3.33 11.80
N SER A 54 -2.33 -3.13 10.51
CA SER A 54 -3.10 -2.29 9.61
C SER A 54 -4.53 -2.81 9.41
N LYS A 55 -4.72 -4.13 9.33
CA LYS A 55 -6.04 -4.76 9.22
C LYS A 55 -6.85 -4.55 10.49
N SER A 56 -6.25 -4.79 11.66
CA SER A 56 -6.92 -4.54 12.95
C SER A 56 -7.28 -3.07 13.14
N LEU A 57 -6.39 -2.15 12.76
CA LEU A 57 -6.66 -0.71 12.82
C LEU A 57 -7.81 -0.32 11.89
N ILE A 58 -7.86 -0.86 10.67
CA ILE A 58 -8.97 -0.63 9.74
C ILE A 58 -10.27 -1.10 10.37
N SER A 59 -10.34 -2.33 10.90
CA SER A 59 -11.54 -2.84 11.56
C SER A 59 -12.02 -1.91 12.67
N LEU A 60 -11.12 -1.46 13.54
CA LEU A 60 -11.46 -0.51 14.61
C LEU A 60 -12.00 0.82 14.07
N LEU A 61 -11.34 1.41 13.07
CA LEU A 61 -11.75 2.68 12.46
C LEU A 61 -13.11 2.56 11.75
N GLU A 62 -13.37 1.42 11.10
CA GLU A 62 -14.64 1.15 10.43
C GLU A 62 -15.77 0.94 11.45
N GLU A 63 -15.50 0.24 12.55
CA GLU A 63 -16.45 0.01 13.65
C GLU A 63 -16.82 1.31 14.39
N GLU A 64 -15.83 2.13 14.76
CA GLU A 64 -16.06 3.39 15.48
C GLU A 64 -16.60 4.50 14.57
N GLY A 65 -16.11 4.59 13.34
CA GLY A 65 -16.42 5.67 12.41
C GLY A 65 -17.60 5.40 11.47
N GLY A 66 -18.09 4.16 11.43
CA GLY A 66 -19.19 3.71 10.56
C GLY A 66 -18.92 3.86 9.07
N ARG A 67 -17.65 3.96 8.66
CA ARG A 67 -17.23 4.22 7.28
C ARG A 67 -16.05 3.36 6.89
N ARG A 68 -16.07 2.84 5.66
CA ARG A 68 -15.00 2.03 5.11
C ARG A 68 -13.69 2.81 4.97
N VAL A 69 -12.56 2.14 5.16
CA VAL A 69 -11.22 2.72 5.06
C VAL A 69 -10.42 2.01 3.96
N ILE A 70 -9.83 2.79 3.05
CA ILE A 70 -9.02 2.25 1.96
C ILE A 70 -7.70 1.73 2.51
N ARG A 71 -7.37 0.45 2.27
CA ARG A 71 -6.02 -0.07 2.48
C ARG A 71 -5.23 0.07 1.19
N ILE A 72 -4.17 0.87 1.21
CA ILE A 72 -3.25 1.04 0.08
C ILE A 72 -2.02 0.20 0.37
N ASP A 73 -2.00 -1.03 -0.17
CA ASP A 73 -0.89 -1.97 -0.01
C ASP A 73 -0.28 -2.33 -1.37
N GLY A 74 1.04 -2.17 -1.49
CA GLY A 74 1.78 -2.54 -2.69
C GLY A 74 1.73 -4.04 -2.99
N ASP A 75 1.53 -4.89 -1.98
CA ASP A 75 1.43 -6.34 -2.13
C ASP A 75 0.11 -6.74 -2.80
N GLU A 76 -1.01 -6.13 -2.39
CA GLU A 76 -2.32 -6.35 -3.01
C GLU A 76 -2.31 -5.87 -4.46
N VAL A 77 -1.74 -4.69 -4.71
CA VAL A 77 -1.58 -4.14 -6.07
C VAL A 77 -0.72 -5.04 -6.95
N ARG A 78 0.35 -5.63 -6.41
CA ARG A 78 1.26 -6.49 -7.18
C ARG A 78 0.54 -7.69 -7.77
N SER A 79 -0.37 -8.30 -7.02
CA SER A 79 -1.16 -9.46 -7.46
C SER A 79 -2.10 -9.15 -8.64
N LEU A 80 -2.34 -7.88 -8.93
CA LEU A 80 -3.15 -7.44 -10.07
C LEU A 80 -2.34 -7.32 -11.37
N ILE A 81 -1.01 -7.39 -11.32
CA ILE A 81 -0.13 -7.16 -12.47
C ILE A 81 0.15 -8.51 -13.16
N PRO A 82 -0.16 -8.66 -14.47
CA PRO A 82 0.11 -9.88 -15.21
C PRO A 82 1.59 -10.29 -15.17
N GLY A 83 1.83 -11.60 -15.06
CA GLY A 83 3.18 -12.17 -15.04
C GLY A 83 3.85 -12.16 -13.65
N TYR A 84 3.19 -11.66 -12.60
CA TYR A 84 3.68 -11.81 -11.24
C TYR A 84 3.54 -13.27 -10.76
N THR A 85 4.60 -13.83 -10.17
CA THR A 85 4.66 -15.23 -9.74
C THR A 85 5.15 -15.40 -8.29
N GLY A 86 5.26 -14.31 -7.52
CA GLY A 86 5.87 -14.32 -6.19
C GLY A 86 7.39 -14.18 -6.26
N LYS A 87 8.07 -15.10 -6.94
CA LYS A 87 9.54 -15.18 -7.03
C LYS A 87 10.16 -13.98 -7.75
N ASN A 88 9.44 -13.38 -8.69
CA ASN A 88 9.89 -12.24 -9.48
C ASN A 88 9.47 -10.89 -8.89
N SER A 89 9.11 -10.82 -7.60
CA SER A 89 8.65 -9.62 -6.88
C SER A 89 9.47 -8.36 -7.18
N HIS A 90 10.79 -8.48 -7.18
CA HIS A 90 11.75 -7.41 -7.39
C HIS A 90 11.65 -6.73 -8.78
N LEU A 91 11.03 -7.40 -9.77
CA LEU A 91 10.79 -6.85 -11.11
C LEU A 91 9.60 -5.87 -11.16
N PHE A 92 8.69 -5.90 -10.16
CA PHE A 92 7.40 -5.20 -10.24
C PHE A 92 7.37 -3.88 -9.45
N GLN A 93 8.41 -3.55 -8.68
CA GLN A 93 8.40 -2.42 -7.76
C GLN A 93 8.07 -1.07 -8.43
N GLY A 94 8.60 -0.83 -9.63
CA GLY A 94 8.29 0.39 -10.38
C GLY A 94 6.82 0.46 -10.82
N ALA A 95 6.27 -0.66 -11.30
CA ALA A 95 4.88 -0.74 -11.73
C ALA A 95 3.89 -0.55 -10.57
N ILE A 96 4.20 -1.19 -9.42
CA ILE A 96 3.44 -1.05 -8.17
C ILE A 96 3.43 0.40 -7.71
N SER A 97 4.59 1.06 -7.70
CA SER A 97 4.72 2.44 -7.26
C SER A 97 3.81 3.38 -8.06
N LEU A 98 3.71 3.19 -9.39
CA LEU A 98 2.83 3.98 -10.26
C LEU A 98 1.35 3.81 -9.93
N ILE A 99 0.92 2.59 -9.56
CA ILE A 99 -0.48 2.30 -9.24
C ILE A 99 -0.79 2.80 -7.82
N VAL A 100 0.03 2.47 -6.83
CA VAL A 100 -0.11 2.92 -5.44
C VAL A 100 -0.18 4.44 -5.35
N GLU A 101 0.70 5.15 -6.07
CA GLU A 101 0.66 6.61 -6.14
C GLU A 101 -0.65 7.12 -6.72
N LYS A 102 -1.18 6.48 -7.76
CA LYS A 102 -2.47 6.88 -8.35
C LYS A 102 -3.66 6.58 -7.44
N VAL A 103 -3.64 5.48 -6.70
CA VAL A 103 -4.65 5.17 -5.66
C VAL A 103 -4.61 6.24 -4.57
N HIS A 104 -3.41 6.59 -4.08
CA HIS A 104 -3.24 7.63 -3.07
C HIS A 104 -3.69 9.01 -3.56
N ASP A 105 -3.36 9.40 -4.80
CA ASP A 105 -3.87 10.62 -5.44
C ASP A 105 -5.40 10.68 -5.37
N LEU A 106 -6.06 9.59 -5.76
CA LEU A 106 -7.50 9.55 -5.93
C LEU A 106 -8.22 9.54 -4.58
N ALA A 107 -7.72 8.77 -3.60
CA ALA A 107 -8.22 8.78 -2.23
C ALA A 107 -8.14 10.17 -1.57
N LEU A 108 -7.04 10.89 -1.80
CA LEU A 108 -6.88 12.28 -1.34
C LEU A 108 -7.79 13.26 -2.08
N HIS A 109 -8.03 13.05 -3.38
CA HIS A 109 -8.93 13.89 -4.18
C HIS A 109 -10.39 13.69 -3.77
N GLN A 110 -10.78 12.45 -3.46
CA GLN A 110 -12.14 12.06 -3.10
C GLN A 110 -12.45 12.22 -1.60
N ASN A 111 -11.53 12.78 -0.80
CA ASN A 111 -11.68 12.95 0.65
C ASN A 111 -12.06 11.65 1.39
N GLN A 112 -11.45 10.52 1.01
CA GLN A 112 -11.71 9.23 1.64
C GLN A 112 -10.70 8.93 2.74
N ASN A 113 -11.08 8.12 3.73
CA ASN A 113 -10.17 7.61 4.75
C ASN A 113 -9.22 6.58 4.13
N PHE A 114 -7.94 6.61 4.50
CA PHE A 114 -6.99 5.59 4.04
C PHE A 114 -5.93 5.23 5.08
N VAL A 115 -5.45 3.99 4.97
CA VAL A 115 -4.22 3.47 5.55
C VAL A 115 -3.28 3.09 4.41
N LEU A 116 -2.11 3.73 4.35
CA LEU A 116 -1.04 3.38 3.43
C LEU A 116 -0.10 2.39 4.12
N ASP A 117 -0.24 1.11 3.80
CA ASP A 117 0.56 0.03 4.38
C ASP A 117 1.86 -0.16 3.59
N GLY A 118 2.86 0.64 3.97
CA GLY A 118 4.21 0.58 3.42
C GLY A 118 5.26 0.34 4.50
N THR A 119 6.51 0.20 4.07
CA THR A 119 7.66 0.11 4.99
C THR A 119 8.20 1.48 5.38
N SER A 120 7.80 2.56 4.68
CA SER A 120 8.36 3.91 4.80
C SER A 120 9.89 3.96 4.64
N SER A 121 10.47 3.05 3.85
CA SER A 121 11.92 2.92 3.69
C SER A 121 12.59 4.05 2.88
N ARG A 122 11.82 4.79 2.07
CA ARG A 122 12.30 5.96 1.32
C ARG A 122 11.85 7.24 2.01
N TYR A 123 12.77 7.85 2.77
CA TYR A 123 12.49 9.03 3.59
C TYR A 123 11.78 10.15 2.82
N GLU A 124 12.34 10.58 1.70
CA GLU A 124 11.79 11.67 0.88
C GLU A 124 10.36 11.38 0.40
N LYS A 125 10.09 10.12 0.01
CA LYS A 125 8.75 9.74 -0.44
C LYS A 125 7.76 9.63 0.72
N ALA A 126 8.20 9.17 1.88
CA ALA A 126 7.37 9.14 3.08
C ALA A 126 6.98 10.57 3.50
N VAL A 127 7.95 11.49 3.52
CA VAL A 127 7.73 12.91 3.80
C VAL A 127 6.79 13.55 2.78
N ASP A 128 7.00 13.32 1.48
CA ASP A 128 6.10 13.80 0.42
C ASP A 128 4.66 13.29 0.63
N ASN A 129 4.48 11.99 0.86
CA ASN A 129 3.17 11.39 1.07
C ASN A 129 2.45 11.99 2.29
N ILE A 130 3.14 12.18 3.41
CA ILE A 130 2.59 12.82 4.62
C ILE A 130 2.22 14.27 4.33
N ASN A 131 3.13 15.03 3.70
CA ASN A 131 2.89 16.44 3.36
C ASN A 131 1.69 16.63 2.43
N ARG A 132 1.44 15.70 1.52
CA ARG A 132 0.26 15.71 0.64
C ARG A 132 -1.05 15.59 1.42
N SER A 133 -1.08 14.81 2.51
CA SER A 133 -2.23 14.77 3.43
C SER A 133 -2.37 16.07 4.21
N LEU A 134 -1.27 16.58 4.77
CA LEU A 134 -1.27 17.83 5.56
C LEU A 134 -1.73 19.03 4.73
N LYS A 135 -1.30 19.15 3.47
CA LYS A 135 -1.75 20.20 2.52
C LYS A 135 -3.25 20.18 2.25
N LYS A 136 -3.93 19.06 2.54
CA LYS A 136 -5.39 18.90 2.43
C LYS A 136 -6.10 19.03 3.77
N ASN A 137 -5.42 19.56 4.80
CA ASN A 137 -5.93 19.74 6.17
C ASN A 137 -6.43 18.44 6.80
N ARG A 138 -5.75 17.33 6.50
CA ARG A 138 -6.08 16.02 7.04
C ARG A 138 -5.14 15.69 8.20
N PRO A 139 -5.64 15.13 9.32
CA PRO A 139 -4.75 14.55 10.31
C PRO A 139 -3.96 13.40 9.67
N ALA A 140 -2.64 13.42 9.87
CA ALA A 140 -1.71 12.41 9.38
C ALA A 140 -1.10 11.66 10.56
N PHE A 141 -1.46 10.38 10.69
CA PHE A 141 -0.95 9.49 11.73
C PHE A 141 0.15 8.59 11.15
N VAL A 142 1.24 8.43 11.88
CA VAL A 142 2.31 7.49 11.54
C VAL A 142 2.37 6.42 12.60
N PHE A 143 2.12 5.16 12.22
CA PHE A 143 2.27 4.01 13.11
C PHE A 143 3.52 3.24 12.74
N TYR A 144 4.51 3.29 13.63
CA TYR A 144 5.71 2.48 13.53
C TYR A 144 5.51 1.16 14.28
N VAL A 145 5.51 0.06 13.53
CA VAL A 145 5.42 -1.28 14.12
C VAL A 145 6.83 -1.84 14.26
N TYR A 146 7.22 -2.06 15.52
CA TYR A 146 8.53 -2.60 15.87
C TYR A 146 8.44 -4.09 16.18
N GLN A 147 9.41 -4.84 15.66
CA GLN A 147 9.67 -6.22 16.02
C GLN A 147 11.18 -6.41 16.11
N ARG A 148 11.61 -7.29 17.02
CA ARG A 148 13.03 -7.67 17.11
C ARG A 148 13.53 -8.15 15.75
N PRO A 149 14.67 -7.66 15.24
CA PRO A 149 15.16 -8.00 13.91
C PRO A 149 15.27 -9.51 13.68
N GLU A 150 15.75 -10.26 14.67
CA GLU A 150 15.87 -11.72 14.58
C GLU A 150 14.52 -12.42 14.37
N LEU A 151 13.45 -11.91 14.98
CA LEU A 151 12.10 -12.45 14.84
C LEU A 151 11.46 -12.00 13.52
N ALA A 152 11.61 -10.73 13.17
CA ALA A 152 11.13 -10.19 11.91
C ALA A 152 11.74 -10.93 10.72
N TRP A 153 13.02 -11.30 10.82
CA TRP A 153 13.69 -12.12 9.81
C TRP A 153 13.09 -13.53 9.72
N LYS A 154 12.88 -14.21 10.85
CA LYS A 154 12.20 -15.53 10.87
C LYS A 154 10.82 -15.49 10.23
N PHE A 155 10.02 -14.48 10.53
CA PHE A 155 8.69 -14.32 9.92
C PHE A 155 8.77 -14.03 8.43
N THR A 156 9.77 -13.26 8.01
CA THR A 156 10.03 -13.01 6.59
C THR A 156 10.33 -14.32 5.88
N GLN A 157 11.28 -15.12 6.36
CA GLN A 157 11.65 -16.43 5.81
C GLN A 157 10.47 -17.43 5.78
N ALA A 158 9.68 -17.47 6.86
CA ALA A 158 8.48 -18.30 6.93
C ALA A 158 7.47 -17.90 5.85
N ARG A 159 7.27 -16.60 5.64
CA ARG A 159 6.40 -16.08 4.59
C ARG A 159 6.94 -16.38 3.19
N GLU A 160 8.25 -16.35 2.95
CA GLU A 160 8.82 -16.74 1.65
C GLU A 160 8.47 -18.18 1.29
N THR A 161 8.47 -19.07 2.29
CA THR A 161 8.17 -20.49 2.11
C THR A 161 6.69 -20.74 1.76
N VAL A 162 5.78 -19.94 2.32
CA VAL A 162 4.33 -20.04 2.11
C VAL A 162 3.89 -19.30 0.84
N ASP A 163 4.36 -18.07 0.66
CA ASP A 163 3.92 -17.15 -0.42
C ASP A 163 4.81 -17.24 -1.68
N GLY A 164 5.93 -18.00 -1.63
CA GLY A 164 6.90 -18.12 -2.73
C GLY A 164 7.66 -16.83 -3.04
N ARG A 165 7.69 -15.90 -2.09
CA ARG A 165 8.14 -14.51 -2.28
C ARG A 165 9.56 -14.34 -1.76
N SER A 166 10.49 -13.91 -2.60
CA SER A 166 11.82 -13.48 -2.14
C SER A 166 11.77 -12.02 -1.66
N VAL A 167 12.33 -11.75 -0.48
CA VAL A 167 12.48 -10.42 0.15
C VAL A 167 13.90 -9.90 -0.03
#